data_AF-J9E8A8-F1
#
_entry.id   AF-J9E8A8-F1
#
_cell.length_a   1.000
_cell.length_b   1.000
_cell.length_c   1.000
_cell.angle_alpha   90.00
_cell.angle_beta   90.00
_cell.angle_gamma   90.00
#
_symmetry.space_group_name_H-M   'P 1'
#
loop_
_entity.id
_entity.type
_entity.pdbx_description
1 polymer ?
#
loop_
_entity_poly.entity_id
_entity_poly.type
_entity_poly.pdbx_seq_one_letter_code
_entity_poly.pdbx_strand_id
1 'polypeptide(L)'
;MSDSQSTLVEQAKLVSDELIRCAILWHEQWHEALDDASRLYFQDKNVKAMFDLLKPLHDLIDRGATTLKEQSFKQTYENELKEAWNACRCYLRSQNAKELNQAWDLYYIVFRKISSQLRQLTSLDLNYVSPRCNIFLFPDEELIQPAKVLKI
;
A
#
# COMPACT_ATOMS: atom_id res chain seq x y z
N MET A 1 -40.04 -7.46 -0.11
CA MET A 1 -39.00 -7.79 -1.13
C MET A 1 -37.79 -6.86 -1.03
N SER A 2 -37.41 -6.42 0.18
CA SER A 2 -36.29 -5.48 0.45
C SER A 2 -35.02 -6.18 0.95
N ASP A 3 -35.15 -7.40 1.47
CA ASP A 3 -34.09 -8.04 2.26
C ASP A 3 -33.02 -8.72 1.38
N SER A 4 -33.41 -9.18 0.18
CA SER A 4 -32.47 -9.75 -0.79
C SER A 4 -31.56 -8.69 -1.42
N GLN A 5 -32.04 -7.46 -1.61
CA GLN A 5 -31.24 -6.37 -2.17
C GLN A 5 -30.20 -5.86 -1.17
N SER A 6 -30.55 -5.78 0.11
CA SER A 6 -29.62 -5.36 1.18
C SER A 6 -28.51 -6.40 1.40
N THR A 7 -28.86 -7.69 1.40
CA THR A 7 -27.87 -8.78 1.50
C THR A 7 -26.89 -8.81 0.32
N LEU A 8 -27.38 -8.59 -0.91
CA LEU A 8 -26.53 -8.51 -2.10
C LEU A 8 -25.58 -7.29 -2.07
N VAL A 9 -26.05 -6.16 -1.56
CA VAL A 9 -25.22 -4.95 -1.42
C VAL A 9 -24.14 -5.15 -0.35
N GLU A 10 -24.45 -5.79 0.78
CA GLU A 10 -23.48 -6.11 1.81
C GLU A 10 -22.44 -7.14 1.33
N GLN A 11 -22.87 -8.17 0.63
CA GLN A 11 -21.97 -9.17 0.03
C GLN A 11 -21.09 -8.56 -1.07
N ALA A 12 -21.64 -7.70 -1.93
CA ALA A 12 -20.88 -6.98 -2.94
C ALA A 12 -19.84 -6.03 -2.33
N LYS A 13 -20.20 -5.37 -1.22
CA LYS A 13 -19.27 -4.52 -0.45
C LYS A 13 -18.13 -5.34 0.15
N LEU A 14 -18.43 -6.45 0.81
CA LEU A 14 -17.41 -7.33 1.39
C LEU A 14 -16.46 -7.88 0.32
N VAL A 15 -16.98 -8.32 -0.82
CA VAL A 15 -16.15 -8.78 -1.95
C VAL A 15 -15.31 -7.64 -2.52
N SER A 16 -15.85 -6.43 -2.62
CA SER A 16 -15.11 -5.25 -3.10
C SER A 16 -13.99 -4.86 -2.13
N ASP A 17 -14.23 -4.90 -0.83
CA ASP A 17 -13.26 -4.58 0.21
C ASP A 17 -12.10 -5.61 0.22
N GLU A 18 -12.40 -6.91 0.07
CA GLU A 18 -11.37 -7.94 -0.08
C GLU A 18 -10.60 -7.81 -1.39
N LEU A 19 -11.27 -7.45 -2.49
CA LEU A 19 -10.61 -7.19 -3.77
C LEU A 19 -9.69 -5.97 -3.70
N ILE A 20 -10.07 -4.94 -2.95
CA ILE A 20 -9.22 -3.77 -2.67
C ILE A 20 -8.04 -4.18 -1.79
N ARG A 21 -8.24 -5.00 -0.76
CA ARG A 21 -7.16 -5.46 0.13
C ARG A 21 -6.14 -6.34 -0.61
N CYS A 22 -6.60 -7.32 -1.39
CA CYS A 22 -5.73 -8.12 -2.25
C CYS A 22 -4.99 -7.27 -3.29
N ALA A 23 -5.60 -6.19 -3.77
CA ALA A 23 -5.00 -5.25 -4.71
C ALA A 23 -3.92 -4.34 -4.09
N ILE A 24 -4.08 -3.98 -2.82
CA ILE A 24 -3.09 -3.22 -2.05
C ILE A 24 -1.90 -4.11 -1.66
N LEU A 25 -2.11 -5.43 -1.56
CA LEU A 25 -1.10 -6.39 -1.13
C LEU A 25 0.22 -6.33 -1.92
N TRP A 26 0.20 -6.11 -3.25
CA TRP A 26 1.45 -5.94 -4.01
C TRP A 26 2.15 -4.62 -3.67
N HIS A 27 1.39 -3.53 -3.51
CA HIS A 27 1.93 -2.23 -3.13
C HIS A 27 2.55 -2.28 -1.73
N GLU A 28 1.89 -2.92 -0.77
CA GLU A 28 2.39 -3.12 0.60
C GLU A 28 3.65 -4.00 0.62
N GLN A 29 3.62 -5.17 -0.04
CA GLN A 29 4.78 -6.06 -0.14
C GLN A 29 6.01 -5.35 -0.71
N TRP A 30 5.83 -4.61 -1.81
CA TRP A 30 6.92 -3.83 -2.40
C TRP A 30 7.39 -2.69 -1.50
N HIS A 31 6.46 -1.99 -0.83
CA HIS A 31 6.81 -0.91 0.08
C HIS A 31 7.63 -1.41 1.27
N GLU A 32 7.16 -2.45 1.96
CA GLU A 32 7.82 -3.05 3.12
C GLU A 32 9.19 -3.63 2.73
N ALA A 33 9.25 -4.45 1.69
CA ALA A 33 10.50 -5.07 1.27
C ALA A 33 11.53 -4.05 0.78
N LEU A 34 11.12 -2.93 0.18
CA LEU A 34 12.04 -1.86 -0.20
C LEU A 34 12.57 -1.10 1.01
N ASP A 35 11.76 -0.87 2.05
CA ASP A 35 12.25 -0.28 3.31
C ASP A 35 13.28 -1.21 3.97
N ASP A 36 12.97 -2.49 4.10
CA ASP A 36 13.85 -3.48 4.72
C ASP A 36 15.12 -3.72 3.91
N ALA A 37 15.01 -3.84 2.58
CA ALA A 37 16.16 -3.95 1.68
C ALA A 37 17.08 -2.73 1.80
N SER A 38 16.50 -1.53 2.02
CA SER A 38 17.29 -0.32 2.18
C SER A 38 18.09 -0.34 3.49
N ARG A 39 17.52 -0.86 4.59
CA ARG A 39 18.23 -1.04 5.86
C ARG A 39 19.39 -2.03 5.68
N LEU A 40 19.11 -3.18 5.08
CA LEU A 40 20.13 -4.21 4.80
C LEU A 40 21.30 -3.67 3.97
N TYR A 41 21.03 -2.86 2.96
CA TYR A 41 22.08 -2.31 2.10
C TYR A 41 22.83 -1.11 2.72
N PHE A 42 22.10 -0.09 3.17
CA PHE A 42 22.71 1.16 3.61
C PHE A 42 23.29 1.08 5.01
N GLN A 43 22.65 0.33 5.92
CA GLN A 43 23.07 0.21 7.33
C GLN A 43 23.94 -1.03 7.53
N ASP A 44 23.43 -2.21 7.19
CA ASP A 44 24.10 -3.48 7.51
C ASP A 44 25.16 -3.90 6.48
N LYS A 45 25.21 -3.21 5.33
CA LYS A 45 26.07 -3.56 4.18
C LYS A 45 25.88 -4.99 3.68
N ASN A 46 24.72 -5.59 3.96
CA ASN A 46 24.39 -6.95 3.60
C ASN A 46 23.69 -7.01 2.23
N VAL A 47 24.50 -6.91 1.19
CA VAL A 47 24.02 -6.96 -0.20
C VAL A 47 23.32 -8.29 -0.49
N LYS A 48 23.84 -9.42 0.00
CA LYS A 48 23.23 -10.73 -0.26
C LYS A 48 21.80 -10.82 0.29
N ALA A 49 21.58 -10.41 1.54
CA ALA A 49 20.24 -10.43 2.14
C ALA A 49 19.28 -9.48 1.42
N MET A 50 19.76 -8.31 0.98
CA MET A 50 18.98 -7.39 0.14
C MET A 50 18.50 -8.08 -1.15
N PHE A 51 19.36 -8.82 -1.86
CA PHE A 51 18.97 -9.59 -3.04
C PHE A 51 17.97 -10.70 -2.72
N ASP A 52 18.22 -11.46 -1.66
CA ASP A 52 17.37 -12.58 -1.24
C ASP A 52 15.95 -12.09 -0.88
N LEU A 53 15.82 -10.85 -0.37
CA LEU A 53 14.54 -10.20 -0.07
C LEU A 53 13.81 -9.71 -1.33
N LEU A 54 14.51 -9.04 -2.26
CA LEU A 54 13.89 -8.45 -3.45
C LEU A 54 13.59 -9.45 -4.56
N LYS A 55 14.37 -10.53 -4.66
CA LYS A 55 14.20 -11.55 -5.71
C LYS A 55 12.80 -12.16 -5.79
N PRO A 56 12.17 -12.66 -4.71
CA PRO A 56 10.84 -13.26 -4.81
C PRO A 56 9.77 -12.28 -5.32
N LEU A 57 9.93 -10.98 -5.06
CA LEU A 57 9.00 -9.95 -5.55
C LEU A 57 9.18 -9.69 -7.04
N HIS A 58 10.41 -9.67 -7.55
CA HIS A 58 10.65 -9.62 -9.00
C HIS A 58 10.11 -10.86 -9.70
N ASP A 59 10.32 -12.04 -9.12
CA ASP A 59 9.76 -13.29 -9.64
C ASP A 59 8.22 -13.25 -9.65
N LEU A 60 7.57 -12.61 -8.67
CA LEU A 60 6.12 -12.42 -8.62
C LEU A 60 5.62 -11.55 -9.79
N ILE A 61 6.30 -10.45 -10.11
CA ILE A 61 5.97 -9.61 -11.26
C ILE A 61 6.12 -10.39 -12.57
N ASP A 62 7.19 -11.17 -12.71
CA ASP A 62 7.49 -11.95 -13.91
C ASP A 62 6.50 -13.10 -14.13
N ARG A 63 5.95 -13.71 -13.06
CA ARG A 63 4.87 -14.71 -13.16
C ARG A 63 3.60 -14.15 -13.82
N GLY A 64 3.40 -12.83 -13.75
CA GLY A 64 2.30 -12.14 -14.40
C GLY A 64 1.17 -11.77 -13.44
N ALA A 65 0.42 -10.74 -13.84
CA ALA A 65 -0.75 -10.28 -13.11
C ALA A 65 -1.93 -11.22 -13.35
N THR A 66 -2.61 -11.59 -12.28
CA THR A 66 -3.84 -12.39 -12.26
C THR A 66 -5.09 -11.55 -12.05
N THR A 67 -4.93 -10.33 -11.52
CA THR A 67 -6.02 -9.38 -11.30
C THR A 67 -5.81 -8.06 -12.05
N LEU A 68 -6.89 -7.30 -12.29
CA LEU A 68 -6.82 -5.96 -12.92
C LEU A 68 -5.94 -4.98 -12.14
N LYS A 69 -5.88 -5.12 -10.82
CA LYS A 69 -5.09 -4.24 -9.95
C LYS A 69 -3.60 -4.59 -10.01
N GLU A 70 -3.27 -5.87 -10.02
CA GLU A 70 -1.89 -6.33 -10.31
C GLU A 70 -1.47 -5.88 -11.71
N GLN A 71 -2.38 -5.94 -12.70
CA GLN A 71 -2.11 -5.45 -14.04
C GLN A 71 -1.82 -3.94 -14.04
N SER A 72 -2.60 -3.16 -13.29
CA SER A 72 -2.36 -1.72 -13.11
C SER A 72 -1.04 -1.42 -12.39
N PHE A 73 -0.69 -2.20 -11.36
CA PHE A 73 0.60 -2.12 -10.69
C PHE A 73 1.74 -2.36 -11.69
N LYS A 74 1.66 -3.46 -12.45
CA LYS A 74 2.66 -3.79 -13.48
C LYS A 74 2.80 -2.66 -14.50
N GLN A 75 1.69 -2.19 -15.07
CA GLN A 75 1.72 -1.08 -16.05
C GLN A 75 2.39 0.19 -15.51
N THR A 76 2.31 0.43 -14.20
CA THR A 76 2.83 1.67 -13.57
C THR A 76 4.28 1.55 -13.11
N TYR A 77 4.72 0.37 -12.68
CA TYR A 77 6.01 0.20 -11.97
C TYR A 77 6.94 -0.85 -12.56
N GLU A 78 6.45 -1.75 -13.44
CA GLU A 78 7.23 -2.89 -13.94
C GLU A 78 8.49 -2.45 -14.68
N ASN A 79 8.45 -1.35 -15.41
CA ASN A 79 9.60 -0.88 -16.17
C ASN A 79 10.75 -0.47 -15.25
N GLU A 80 10.49 0.43 -14.31
CA GLU A 80 11.50 0.89 -13.34
C GLU A 80 11.99 -0.26 -12.44
N LEU A 81 11.10 -1.15 -12.01
CA LEU A 81 11.47 -2.32 -11.20
C LEU A 81 12.38 -3.28 -11.97
N LYS A 82 12.06 -3.59 -13.23
CA LYS A 82 12.91 -4.45 -14.06
C LYS A 82 14.26 -3.83 -14.37
N GLU A 83 14.29 -2.53 -14.64
CA GLU A 83 15.54 -1.81 -14.88
C GLU A 83 16.43 -1.81 -13.62
N ALA A 84 15.84 -1.54 -12.45
CA ALA A 84 16.54 -1.63 -11.17
C ALA A 84 17.09 -3.03 -10.92
N TRP A 85 16.30 -4.07 -11.19
CA TRP A 85 16.73 -5.46 -11.03
C TRP A 85 17.85 -5.85 -11.98
N ASN A 86 17.81 -5.37 -13.22
CA ASN A 86 18.87 -5.61 -14.19
C ASN A 86 20.19 -4.98 -13.73
N ALA A 87 20.16 -3.74 -13.23
CA ALA A 87 21.34 -3.09 -12.65
C ALA A 87 21.89 -3.85 -11.43
N CYS A 88 21.00 -4.35 -10.55
CA CYS A 88 21.38 -5.27 -9.48
C CYS A 88 22.07 -6.53 -10.02
N ARG A 89 21.53 -7.18 -11.05
CA ARG A 89 22.14 -8.38 -11.64
C ARG A 89 23.49 -8.11 -12.32
N CYS A 90 23.65 -6.95 -12.93
CA CYS A 90 24.93 -6.53 -13.49
C CYS A 90 25.99 -6.31 -12.40
N TYR A 91 25.62 -5.73 -11.25
CA TYR A 91 26.50 -5.66 -10.08
C TYR A 91 27.02 -7.03 -9.64
N LEU A 92 26.20 -8.10 -9.67
CA LEU A 92 26.68 -9.44 -9.32
C LEU A 92 27.85 -9.92 -10.20
N ARG A 93 27.92 -9.44 -11.44
CA ARG A 93 29.00 -9.74 -12.39
C ARG A 93 30.15 -8.74 -12.31
N SER A 94 29.86 -7.45 -12.23
CA SER A 94 30.85 -6.36 -12.33
C SER A 94 31.46 -5.96 -10.99
N GLN A 95 30.76 -6.25 -9.88
CA GLN A 95 31.05 -5.76 -8.53
C GLN A 95 31.17 -4.22 -8.44
N ASN A 96 30.59 -3.51 -9.41
CA ASN A 96 30.68 -2.06 -9.51
C ASN A 96 29.54 -1.39 -8.73
N ALA A 97 29.87 -0.73 -7.62
CA ALA A 97 28.89 -0.05 -6.76
C ALA A 97 28.05 1.01 -7.49
N LYS A 98 28.52 1.56 -8.61
CA LYS A 98 27.73 2.50 -9.42
C LYS A 98 26.43 1.88 -9.92
N GLU A 99 26.44 0.59 -10.24
CA GLU A 99 25.24 -0.11 -10.73
C GLU A 99 24.21 -0.32 -9.62
N LEU A 100 24.66 -0.59 -8.39
CA LEU A 100 23.75 -0.62 -7.25
C LEU A 100 23.18 0.75 -6.91
N ASN A 101 23.97 1.83 -7.05
CA ASN A 101 23.44 3.18 -6.85
C ASN A 101 22.34 3.50 -7.88
N GLN A 102 22.55 3.18 -9.16
CA GLN A 102 21.53 3.34 -10.19
C GLN A 102 20.28 2.52 -9.88
N ALA A 103 20.44 1.27 -9.43
CA ALA A 103 19.30 0.44 -9.03
C ALA A 103 18.51 1.09 -7.89
N TRP A 104 19.20 1.64 -6.88
CA TRP A 104 18.58 2.28 -5.74
C TRP A 104 17.87 3.60 -6.07
N ASP A 105 18.37 4.37 -7.04
CA ASP A 105 17.68 5.56 -7.54
C ASP A 105 16.30 5.19 -8.12
N LEU A 106 16.25 4.11 -8.91
CA LEU A 106 15.00 3.59 -9.49
C LEU A 106 14.06 3.02 -8.42
N TYR A 107 14.59 2.20 -7.50
CA TYR A 107 13.79 1.68 -6.40
C TYR A 107 13.22 2.78 -5.51
N TYR A 108 13.97 3.84 -5.26
CA TYR A 108 13.50 4.97 -4.47
C TYR A 108 12.35 5.72 -5.15
N ILE A 109 12.41 5.90 -6.47
CA ILE A 109 11.30 6.48 -7.24
C ILE A 109 10.04 5.64 -7.08
N VAL A 110 10.15 4.31 -7.23
CA VAL A 110 9.02 3.40 -7.08
C VAL A 110 8.47 3.43 -5.64
N PHE A 111 9.34 3.33 -4.64
CA PHE A 111 8.97 3.43 -3.22
C PHE A 111 8.17 4.70 -2.94
N ARG A 112 8.66 5.87 -3.38
CA ARG A 112 7.98 7.16 -3.19
C ARG A 112 6.59 7.21 -3.84
N LYS A 113 6.46 6.68 -5.06
CA LYS A 113 5.16 6.59 -5.75
C LYS A 113 4.19 5.69 -4.97
N ILE A 114 4.65 4.53 -4.53
CA ILE A 114 3.86 3.57 -3.75
C ILE A 114 3.43 4.18 -2.41
N SER A 115 4.34 4.77 -1.63
CA SER A 115 4.01 5.40 -0.35
C SER A 115 2.97 6.50 -0.51
N SER A 116 3.01 7.24 -1.62
CA SER A 116 2.01 8.27 -1.92
C SER A 116 0.63 7.66 -2.20
N GLN A 117 0.56 6.57 -2.97
CA GLN A 117 -0.71 5.90 -3.26
C GLN A 117 -1.32 5.25 -2.02
N LEU A 118 -0.51 4.57 -1.19
CA LEU A 118 -0.98 3.96 0.06
C LEU A 118 -1.60 4.98 1.01
N ARG A 119 -1.01 6.18 1.13
CA ARG A 119 -1.59 7.29 1.92
C ARG A 119 -2.93 7.79 1.36
N GLN A 120 -3.09 7.81 0.04
CA GLN A 120 -4.35 8.25 -0.58
C GLN A 120 -5.46 7.23 -0.37
N LEU A 121 -5.16 5.93 -0.49
CA LEU A 121 -6.13 4.85 -0.31
C LEU A 121 -6.61 4.75 1.14
N THR A 122 -5.69 4.83 2.12
CA THR A 122 -6.04 4.84 3.54
C THR A 122 -6.93 6.03 3.94
N SER A 123 -6.69 7.21 3.36
CA SER A 123 -7.56 8.38 3.54
C SER A 123 -8.95 8.16 2.93
N LEU A 124 -9.03 7.55 1.75
CA LEU A 124 -10.29 7.30 1.07
C LEU A 124 -11.16 6.29 1.84
N ASP A 125 -10.59 5.17 2.28
CA ASP A 125 -11.30 4.17 3.07
C ASP A 125 -11.91 4.77 4.33
N LEU A 126 -11.13 5.56 5.10
CA LEU A 126 -11.62 6.23 6.31
C LEU A 126 -12.87 7.11 6.06
N ASN A 127 -12.92 7.78 4.90
CA ASN A 127 -14.06 8.58 4.49
C ASN A 127 -15.28 7.73 4.08
N TYR A 128 -15.07 6.58 3.43
CA TYR A 128 -16.14 5.66 3.04
C TYR A 128 -16.72 4.87 4.22
N VAL A 129 -15.94 4.59 5.27
CA VAL A 129 -16.45 3.98 6.51
C VAL A 129 -17.17 4.96 7.44
N SER A 130 -17.25 6.27 7.15
CA SER A 130 -17.94 7.21 8.05
C SER A 130 -18.72 8.33 7.34
N PRO A 131 -20.05 8.09 7.17
CA PRO A 131 -21.05 9.10 7.54
C PRO A 131 -21.95 8.67 8.70
N ARG A 132 -22.04 7.37 9.01
CA ARG A 132 -22.95 6.83 10.06
C ARG A 132 -22.29 6.56 11.41
N CYS A 133 -20.95 6.46 11.48
CA CYS A 133 -20.26 6.22 12.75
C CYS A 133 -20.20 7.46 13.66
N ASN A 134 -20.25 8.68 13.12
CA ASN A 134 -20.32 9.89 13.95
C ASN A 134 -21.71 10.09 14.62
N ILE A 135 -22.74 9.41 14.12
CA ILE A 135 -24.09 9.43 14.71
C ILE A 135 -24.27 8.38 15.82
N PHE A 136 -23.42 7.34 15.85
CA PHE A 136 -23.53 6.25 16.84
C PHE A 136 -22.53 6.34 18.00
N LEU A 137 -21.54 7.23 17.93
CA LEU A 137 -20.60 7.48 19.04
C LEU A 137 -21.08 8.57 20.01
N PHE A 138 -22.24 9.17 19.76
CA PHE A 138 -22.99 9.96 20.75
C PHE A 138 -24.46 9.50 20.81
N PRO A 139 -24.75 8.31 21.35
CA PRO A 139 -26.07 8.03 21.88
C PRO A 139 -26.14 8.66 23.28
N ASP A 140 -27.06 9.60 23.46
CA ASP A 140 -27.37 10.33 24.70
C ASP A 140 -26.45 11.51 25.08
N GLU A 141 -26.91 12.71 24.72
CA GLU A 141 -26.92 13.82 25.67
C GLU A 141 -28.27 14.56 25.56
N GLU A 142 -29.35 13.90 26.02
CA GLU A 142 -30.57 14.61 26.41
C GLU A 142 -30.49 15.00 27.90
N LEU A 143 -30.99 16.21 28.18
CA LEU A 143 -31.05 16.94 29.46
C LEU A 143 -29.70 17.52 29.91
N ILE A 144 -29.56 18.84 29.97
CA ILE A 144 -30.06 19.64 31.10
C ILE A 144 -30.40 21.09 30.65
N GLN A 145 -31.66 21.50 30.79
CA GLN A 145 -32.01 22.87 31.17
C GLN A 145 -32.19 22.88 32.70
N PRO A 146 -31.63 23.86 33.42
CA PRO A 146 -32.53 24.72 34.19
C PRO A 146 -32.08 26.19 34.23
N ALA A 147 -33.09 27.04 34.07
CA ALA A 147 -33.40 28.19 34.93
C ALA A 147 -32.27 29.12 35.40
N LYS A 148 -32.30 30.33 34.82
CA LYS A 148 -32.52 31.63 35.50
C LYS A 148 -31.56 32.10 36.63
N VAL A 149 -31.28 33.42 36.53
CA VAL A 149 -30.82 34.42 37.54
C VAL A 149 -29.31 34.34 37.89
N LEU A 150 -28.46 35.39 37.90
CA LEU A 150 -28.57 36.80 38.29
C LEU A 150 -27.54 37.69 37.55
N LYS A 151 -27.92 38.96 37.36
CA LYS A 151 -27.17 40.25 37.50
C LYS A 151 -25.63 40.16 37.48
N ILE A 152 -24.92 41.01 36.74
CA ILE A 152 -24.90 42.49 36.86
C ILE A 152 -24.92 43.15 35.49
#